data_AF-A0A381TIF2-F1
#
_entry.id   AF-A0A381TIF2-F1
#
_cell.length_a   1.000
_cell.length_b   1.000
_cell.length_c   1.000
_cell.angle_alpha   90.00
_cell.angle_beta   90.00
_cell.angle_gamma   90.00
#
_symmetry.space_group_name_H-M   'P 1'
#
loop_
_entity.id
_entity.type
_entity.pdbx_description
1 polymer ?
#
loop_
_entity_poly.entity_id
_entity_poly.type
_entity_poly.pdbx_seq_one_letter_code
_entity_poly.pdbx_strand_id
1 'polypeptide(L)' 'VFFPGWEADVNGGTAGLCSPVERDLFDCHLGCFWPAQVPDQLNHAPDWTSSCASAQKDWRKIDLIFP' A
#
# COMPACT_ATOMS: atom_id res chain seq x y z
N VAL A 1 -5.04 -4.96 11.84
CA VAL A 1 -5.05 -3.61 12.45
C VAL A 1 -5.80 -2.68 11.51
N PHE A 2 -6.76 -1.89 12.00
CA PHE A 2 -7.63 -1.05 11.15
C PHE A 2 -7.35 0.44 11.40
N PHE A 3 -6.72 1.12 10.44
CA PHE A 3 -6.50 2.58 10.42
C PHE A 3 -6.41 3.15 8.98
N PRO A 4 -7.45 3.07 8.14
CA PRO A 4 -8.75 2.40 8.35
C PRO A 4 -8.69 0.89 8.07
N GLY A 5 -7.63 0.37 7.43
CA GLY A 5 -7.44 -1.03 7.03
C GLY A 5 -6.80 -1.13 5.65
N TRP A 6 -6.49 -2.36 5.19
CA TRP A 6 -5.96 -2.60 3.84
C TRP A 6 -6.92 -3.44 2.99
N GLU A 7 -7.30 -4.64 3.44
CA GLU A 7 -8.28 -5.50 2.74
C GLU A 7 -9.73 -5.15 3.07
N ALA A 8 -9.97 -4.76 4.32
CA ALA A 8 -11.27 -4.37 4.84
C ALA A 8 -11.11 -3.23 5.83
N ASP A 9 -12.14 -2.39 5.95
CA ASP A 9 -12.24 -1.37 6.97
C ASP A 9 -12.71 -1.95 8.32
N VAL A 10 -12.72 -1.11 9.36
CA VAL A 10 -13.15 -1.47 10.72
C VAL A 10 -14.62 -1.95 10.79
N ASN A 11 -15.45 -1.59 9.81
CA ASN A 11 -16.85 -2.01 9.73
C ASN A 11 -16.99 -3.36 8.99
N GLY A 12 -15.89 -3.96 8.55
CA GLY A 12 -15.87 -5.21 7.77
C GLY A 12 -16.25 -5.02 6.29
N GLY A 13 -16.32 -3.78 5.80
CA GLY A 13 -16.56 -3.45 4.41
C GLY A 13 -15.32 -2.86 3.73
N THR A 14 -15.51 -2.16 2.62
CA THR A 14 -14.43 -1.42 1.92
C THR A 14 -14.70 0.09 1.84
N ALA A 15 -15.86 0.54 2.31
CA ALA A 15 -16.31 1.92 2.15
C ALA A 15 -15.47 2.92 2.96
N GLY A 16 -14.88 2.48 4.06
CA GLY A 16 -13.97 3.24 4.90
C GLY A 16 -12.52 3.22 4.43
N LEU A 17 -12.17 2.40 3.44
CA LEU A 17 -10.84 2.38 2.85
C LEU A 17 -10.61 3.58 1.93
N CYS A 18 -9.34 3.86 1.65
CA CYS A 18 -8.99 4.86 0.65
C CYS A 18 -9.55 4.48 -0.73
N SER A 19 -10.27 5.44 -1.33
CA SER A 19 -10.88 5.31 -2.64
C SER A 19 -10.31 6.37 -3.60
N PRO A 20 -9.54 5.97 -4.62
CA PRO A 20 -9.10 4.61 -4.91
C PRO A 20 -7.93 4.17 -4.00
N VAL A 21 -7.62 2.86 -3.98
CA VAL A 21 -6.64 2.27 -3.06
C VAL A 21 -5.23 2.84 -3.25
N GLU A 22 -4.87 3.22 -4.47
CA GLU A 22 -3.58 3.80 -4.82
C GLU A 22 -3.30 5.12 -4.08
N ARG A 23 -4.32 5.77 -3.50
CA ARG A 23 -4.14 6.98 -2.68
C ARG A 23 -3.46 6.68 -1.34
N ASP A 24 -3.56 5.44 -0.86
CA ASP A 24 -3.02 5.00 0.43
C ASP A 24 -1.69 4.24 0.31
N LEU A 25 -1.39 3.77 -0.91
CA LEU A 25 -0.28 2.85 -1.17
C LEU A 25 1.07 3.37 -0.67
N PHE A 26 1.37 4.64 -0.89
CA PHE A 26 2.63 5.24 -0.43
C PHE A 26 2.68 5.38 1.08
N ASP A 27 1.58 5.75 1.74
CA ASP A 27 1.58 5.93 3.20
C ASP A 27 1.76 4.58 3.90
N CYS A 28 1.11 3.53 3.37
CA CYS A 28 1.28 2.16 3.83
C CYS A 28 2.71 1.64 3.66
N HIS A 29 3.32 1.95 2.51
CA HIS A 29 4.69 1.58 2.16
C HIS A 29 5.74 2.32 3.01
N LEU A 30 5.62 3.65 3.11
CA LEU A 30 6.55 4.55 3.81
C LEU A 30 6.51 4.32 5.32
N GLY A 31 5.31 4.09 5.87
CA GLY A 31 5.10 3.91 7.30
C GLY A 31 5.22 2.47 7.80
N CYS A 32 5.48 1.50 6.91
CA CYS A 32 5.50 0.07 7.23
C CYS A 32 4.23 -0.38 7.99
N PHE A 33 3.06 0.12 7.56
CA PHE A 33 1.84 0.02 8.35
C PHE A 33 1.17 -1.36 8.25
N TRP A 34 1.20 -1.95 7.05
CA TRP A 34 0.71 -3.32 6.77
C TRP A 34 1.77 -4.13 6.00
N PRO A 35 2.94 -4.40 6.61
CA PRO A 35 4.11 -4.95 5.93
C PRO A 35 3.93 -6.38 5.41
N ALA A 36 2.91 -7.10 5.88
CA ALA A 36 2.58 -8.42 5.36
C ALA A 36 1.88 -8.36 3.99
N GLN A 37 1.32 -7.21 3.61
CA GLN A 37 0.52 -7.06 2.40
C GLN A 37 1.04 -5.95 1.49
N VAL A 38 1.64 -4.91 2.07
CA VAL A 38 2.32 -3.83 1.36
C VAL A 38 3.81 -3.92 1.69
N PRO A 39 4.68 -4.18 0.71
CA PRO A 39 6.13 -4.12 0.88
C PRO A 39 6.56 -2.84 1.59
N ASP A 40 7.49 -2.94 2.53
CA ASP A 40 7.75 -1.86 3.47
C ASP A 40 9.07 -1.15 3.15
N GLN A 41 9.05 0.18 3.12
CA GLN A 41 10.22 0.96 2.71
C GLN A 41 11.31 0.96 3.77
N LEU A 42 10.94 0.96 5.07
CA LEU A 42 11.91 1.22 6.14
C LEU A 42 12.89 0.06 6.34
N ASN A 43 12.51 -1.19 6.04
CA ASN A 43 13.33 -2.35 6.38
C ASN A 43 13.67 -3.25 5.19
N HIS A 44 12.69 -3.62 4.35
CA HIS A 44 12.88 -4.73 3.40
C HIS A 44 12.82 -4.34 1.92
N ALA A 45 12.08 -3.29 1.55
CA ALA A 45 11.83 -2.94 0.15
C ALA A 45 11.98 -1.43 -0.12
N PRO A 46 13.14 -0.82 0.20
CA PRO A 46 13.32 0.64 0.16
C PRO A 46 13.12 1.29 -1.22
N ASP A 47 13.23 0.52 -2.30
CA ASP A 47 13.16 0.95 -3.69
C ASP A 47 11.94 0.37 -4.44
N TRP A 48 11.01 -0.29 -3.75
CA TRP A 48 9.84 -0.95 -4.34
C TRP A 48 8.99 -0.03 -5.22
N THR A 49 8.90 1.24 -4.85
CA THR A 49 8.12 2.25 -5.56
C THR A 49 8.95 3.15 -6.48
N SER A 50 10.23 2.85 -6.70
CA SER A 50 11.18 3.70 -7.46
C SER A 50 10.74 4.00 -8.91
N SER A 51 10.00 3.09 -9.54
CA SER A 51 9.46 3.25 -10.89
C SER A 51 8.10 3.97 -10.94
N CYS A 52 7.48 4.22 -9.78
CA CYS A 52 6.13 4.74 -9.62
C CYS A 52 6.16 6.13 -8.97
N ALA A 53 6.15 7.19 -9.78
CA ALA A 53 6.14 8.56 -9.27
C ALA A 53 4.73 8.99 -8.80
N SER A 54 3.68 8.43 -9.41
CA SER A 54 2.31 8.71 -9.04
C SER A 54 1.50 7.43 -9.06
N ALA A 55 1.13 6.89 -7.90
CA ALA A 55 0.36 5.65 -7.80
C ALA A 55 -0.95 5.69 -8.62
N GLN A 56 -1.61 6.84 -8.70
CA GLN A 56 -2.81 7.02 -9.54
C GLN A 56 -2.59 6.76 -11.05
N LYS A 57 -1.36 6.89 -11.55
CA LYS A 57 -1.01 6.75 -12.98
C LYS A 57 -0.08 5.57 -13.26
N ASP A 58 0.84 5.32 -12.34
CA ASP A 58 1.99 4.45 -12.50
C ASP A 58 1.85 3.12 -11.72
N TRP A 59 0.71 2.84 -11.07
CA TRP A 59 0.54 1.65 -10.22
C TRP A 59 0.93 0.32 -10.89
N ARG A 60 0.78 0.21 -12.22
CA ARG A 60 1.17 -0.98 -12.99
C ARG A 60 2.68 -1.25 -13.00
N LYS A 61 3.50 -0.28 -12.61
CA LYS A 61 4.96 -0.42 -12.52
C LYS A 61 5.43 -0.99 -11.17
N ILE A 62 4.50 -1.14 -10.23
CA ILE A 62 4.75 -1.70 -8.90
C ILE A 62 4.56 -3.22 -8.98
N ASP A 63 5.59 -3.97 -8.58
CA ASP A 63 5.64 -5.42 -8.72
C ASP A 63 5.37 -6.15 -7.39
N LEU A 64 5.14 -7.46 -7.44
CA LEU A 64 5.09 -8.29 -6.24
C LEU A 64 6.52 -8.58 -5.72
N ILE A 65 6.67 -8.82 -4.42
CA ILE A 65 7.98 -9.11 -3.78
C ILE A 65 8.16 -10.58 -3.35
N PHE A 66 7.19 -11.44 -3.66
CA PHE A 66 7.20 -12.85 -3.28
C PHE A 66 7.68 -13.73 -4.45
N PRO A 67 8.52 -14.75 -4.24
CA PRO A 67 8.78 -15.78 -5.24
C PRO A 67 7.55 -16.66 -5.50
#